data_AF-A0A6J4K946-F1
#
_entry.id   AF-A0A6J4K946-F1
#
_cell.length_a   1.000
_cell.length_b   1.000
_cell.length_c   1.000
_cell.angle_alpha   90.00
_cell.angle_beta   90.00
_cell.angle_gamma   90.00
#
_symmetry.space_group_name_H-M   'P 1'
#
loop_
_entity.id
_entity.type
_entity.pdbx_description
1 polymer ?
#
loop_
_entity_poly.entity_id
_entity_poly.type
_entity_poly.pdbx_seq_one_letter_code
_entity_poly.pdbx_strand_id
1 'polypeptide(L)' 'MSRGMAQKHIKIKFPLWQFLNQPLFSPTTRLVLNPNLFATLYRIQLLERCLAKEYNSKGRRCN' A
#
# COMPACT_ATOMS: atom_id res chain seq x y z
N MET A 1 18.94 -32.08 5.63
CA MET A 1 17.67 -31.81 4.94
C MET A 1 17.02 -30.55 5.51
N SER A 2 17.18 -29.41 4.84
CA SER A 2 16.51 -28.15 5.17
C SER A 2 15.06 -28.21 4.68
N ARG A 3 14.07 -28.03 5.58
CA ARG A 3 12.67 -27.80 5.19
C ARG A 3 12.31 -26.36 5.56
N GLY A 4 12.00 -25.58 4.52
CA GLY A 4 11.73 -24.15 4.59
C GLY A 4 10.48 -23.83 5.42
N MET A 5 10.59 -22.77 6.21
CA MET A 5 9.47 -22.17 6.93
C MET A 5 8.51 -21.54 5.91
N ALA A 6 7.35 -22.17 5.69
CA ALA A 6 6.26 -21.53 4.98
C ALA A 6 5.81 -20.31 5.80
N GLN A 7 6.21 -19.11 5.37
CA GLN A 7 5.77 -17.87 5.98
C GLN A 7 4.25 -17.76 5.79
N LYS A 8 3.48 -18.11 6.82
CA LYS A 8 2.07 -17.76 6.92
C LYS A 8 1.99 -16.24 6.93
N HIS A 9 1.78 -15.66 5.75
CA HIS A 9 1.45 -14.25 5.60
C HIS A 9 0.17 -13.98 6.39
N ILE A 10 0.32 -13.49 7.62
CA ILE A 10 -0.80 -12.96 8.39
C ILE A 10 -1.33 -11.80 7.53
N LYS A 11 -2.52 -11.98 6.94
CA LYS A 11 -3.20 -10.94 6.17
C LYS A 11 -3.71 -9.89 7.15
N ILE A 12 -2.81 -9.09 7.69
CA ILE A 12 -3.16 -7.92 8.48
C ILE A 12 -3.89 -6.97 7.51
N LYS A 13 -5.22 -6.88 7.66
CA LYS A 13 -6.09 -6.07 6.79
C LYS A 13 -5.86 -4.57 6.96
N PHE A 14 -5.12 -4.18 8.00
CA PHE A 14 -4.72 -2.81 8.29
C PHE A 14 -3.22 -2.64 8.03
N PRO A 15 -2.82 -1.60 7.29
CA PRO A 15 -1.42 -1.33 7.04
C PRO A 15 -0.77 -0.70 8.29
N LEU A 16 -0.67 -1.47 9.39
CA LEU A 16 -0.10 -1.05 10.68
C LEU A 16 1.27 -0.40 10.49
N TRP A 17 2.12 -1.06 9.70
CA TRP A 17 3.45 -0.57 9.42
C TRP A 17 3.48 0.78 8.70
N GLN A 18 2.55 1.02 7.77
CA GLN A 18 2.49 2.29 7.04
C GLN A 18 1.90 3.41 7.89
N PHE A 19 0.98 3.07 8.79
CA PHE A 19 0.46 4.01 9.77
C PHE A 19 1.57 4.45 10.74
N LEU A 20 2.39 3.52 11.24
CA LEU A 20 3.51 3.86 12.12
C LEU A 20 4.62 4.65 11.41
N ASN A 21 4.84 4.43 10.11
CA ASN A 21 5.84 5.14 9.31
C ASN A 21 5.29 6.38 8.59
N GLN A 22 4.18 6.96 9.08
CA GLN A 22 3.66 8.18 8.49
C GLN A 22 4.71 9.30 8.53
N PRO A 23 4.91 10.06 7.43
CA PRO A 23 5.79 11.21 7.43
C PRO A 23 5.19 12.31 8.31
N LEU A 24 5.77 12.49 9.51
CA LEU A 24 5.23 13.41 10.53
C LEU A 24 5.41 14.90 10.17
N PHE A 25 6.30 15.22 9.23
CA PHE A 25 6.72 16.60 8.94
C PHE A 25 6.79 16.94 7.44
N SER A 26 6.04 16.23 6.60
CA SER A 26 6.05 16.55 5.17
C SER A 26 5.00 17.64 4.87
N PRO A 27 5.38 18.74 4.20
CA PRO A 27 4.45 19.81 3.81
C PRO A 27 3.44 19.34 2.75
N THR A 28 3.71 18.21 2.08
CA THR A 28 2.87 17.67 1.01
C THR A 28 1.89 16.59 1.49
N THR A 29 2.12 15.99 2.66
CA THR A 29 1.27 14.90 3.17
C THR A 29 0.68 15.26 4.53
N ARG A 30 -0.65 15.29 4.60
CA ARG A 30 -1.36 15.54 5.87
C ARG A 30 -1.16 14.37 6.82
N LEU A 31 -0.71 14.66 8.04
CA LEU A 31 -0.65 13.68 9.11
C LEU A 31 -2.08 13.24 9.47
N VAL A 32 -2.38 11.95 9.35
CA VAL A 32 -3.71 11.39 9.66
C VAL A 32 -3.58 10.52 10.90
N LEU A 33 -3.92 11.09 12.07
CA LEU A 33 -3.86 10.38 13.35
C LEU A 33 -5.05 9.42 13.59
N ASN A 34 -6.13 9.58 12.82
CA ASN A 34 -7.28 8.69 12.90
C ASN A 34 -7.01 7.41 12.08
N PRO A 35 -6.89 6.23 12.72
CA PRO A 35 -6.52 5.00 12.02
C PRO A 35 -7.57 4.56 11.01
N ASN A 36 -8.86 4.78 11.26
CA ASN A 36 -9.93 4.43 10.31
C ASN A 36 -9.84 5.29 9.05
N LEU A 37 -9.59 6.59 9.21
CA LEU A 37 -9.41 7.51 8.09
C LEU A 37 -8.16 7.15 7.29
N PHE A 38 -7.05 6.83 7.96
CA PHE A 38 -5.83 6.39 7.30
C PHE A 38 -6.02 5.11 6.50
N ALA A 39 -6.74 4.10 7.05
CA ALA A 39 -7.01 2.86 6.34
C ALA A 39 -7.73 3.09 5.02
N THR A 40 -8.74 3.97 5.02
CA THR A 40 -9.52 4.31 3.83
C THR A 40 -8.67 5.03 2.79
N LEU A 41 -7.94 6.07 3.21
CA LEU A 41 -7.05 6.83 2.33
C LEU A 41 -5.95 5.95 1.72
N TYR A 42 -5.35 5.09 2.55
CA TYR A 42 -4.31 4.16 2.09
C TYR A 42 -4.85 3.18 1.05
N ARG A 43 -6.07 2.66 1.24
CA ARG A 43 -6.73 1.79 0.25
C ARG A 43 -6.92 2.53 -1.07
N ILE A 44 -7.48 3.74 -1.03
CA ILE A 44 -7.70 4.55 -2.24
C ILE A 44 -6.39 4.74 -3.01
N GLN A 45 -5.32 5.17 -2.34
CA GLN A 45 -4.01 5.36 -2.98
C GLN A 45 -3.45 4.06 -3.57
N LEU A 46 -3.68 2.92 -2.91
CA LEU A 46 -3.25 1.64 -3.44
C LEU A 46 -4.01 1.28 -4.72
N LEU A 47 -5.33 1.50 -4.73
CA LEU A 47 -6.15 1.31 -5.93
C LEU A 47 -5.70 2.23 -7.07
N GLU A 48 -5.45 3.52 -6.80
CA GLU A 48 -4.94 4.47 -7.81
C GLU A 48 -3.61 4.00 -8.41
N ARG A 49 -2.67 3.53 -7.59
CA ARG A 49 -1.38 2.99 -8.07
C ARG A 49 -1.55 1.73 -8.91
N CYS A 50 -2.44 0.82 -8.51
CA CYS A 50 -2.75 -0.38 -9.26
C CYS A 50 -3.39 -0.05 -10.62
N LEU A 51 -4.35 0.87 -10.64
CA LEU A 51 -5.00 1.35 -11.86
C LEU A 51 -4.00 2.04 -12.79
N ALA A 52 -3.15 2.93 -12.25
CA ALA A 52 -2.10 3.58 -13.03
C ALA A 52 -1.11 2.55 -13.61
N LYS A 53 -0.72 1.53 -12.84
CA LYS A 53 0.14 0.45 -13.31
C LYS A 53 -0.51 -0.38 -14.42
N GLU A 54 -1.79 -0.71 -14.28
CA GLU A 54 -2.54 -1.45 -15.30
C GLU A 54 -2.60 -0.66 -16.61
N TYR A 55 -2.90 0.64 -16.54
CA TYR A 55 -2.92 1.51 -17.72
C TYR A 55 -1.55 1.55 -18.43
N ASN A 56 -0.46 1.73 -17.68
CA ASN A 56 0.91 1.69 -18.24
C ASN A 56 1.25 0.33 -18.89
N SER A 57 0.70 -0.76 -18.37
CA SER A 57 0.94 -2.11 -18.93
C SER A 57 0.20 -2.36 -20.25
N LYS A 58 -0.98 -1.74 -20.45
CA LYS A 58 -1.76 -1.85 -21.69
C LYS A 58 -1.15 -1.03 -22.85
N GLY A 59 -0.40 0.03 -22.55
CA GLY A 59 0.33 0.83 -23.55
C GLY A 59 1.59 0.17 -24.14
N ARG A 60 2.00 -1.02 -23.65
CA ARG A 60 3.18 -1.76 -24.16
C ARG A 60 2.85 -2.94 -25.07
N ARG A 61 1.59 -3.19 -25.40
CA ARG A 61 1.21 -4.20 -26.39
C ARG A 61 0.47 -3.54 -27.54
N CYS A 62 1.23 -2.91 -28.43
CA CYS A 62 0.98 -2.75 -29.87
C CYS A 62 2.24 -2.12 -30.47
N ASN A 63 3.19 -2.96 -30.91
CA ASN A 63 4.06 -2.66 -32.04
C ASN A 63 3.74 -3.69 -33.11
#